data_AF-A0A0A9F125-F1
#
_entry.id   AF-A0A0A9F125-F1
#
_cell.length_a   1.000
_cell.length_b   1.000
_cell.length_c   1.000
_cell.angle_alpha   90.00
_cell.angle_beta   90.00
_cell.angle_gamma   90.00
#
_symmetry.space_group_name_H-M   'P 1'
#
loop_
_entity.id
_entity.type
_entity.pdbx_description
1 polymer ?
#
loop_
_entity_poly.entity_id
_entity_poly.type
_entity_poly.pdbx_seq_one_letter_code
_entity_poly.pdbx_strand_id
1 'polypeptide(L)'
;MSLKSFNHWSVPLGLPLVSLMLSKLSLVVPLSTIQAVRFQLLHTPPGIIHFAGDLKYAVGDVDAGKNEVNAIKDLQQQFGNRPVWMAASIHRGEEEVILQAHDELIKVYPTLLLILVPRHPQDSKNISLALKKRKVNFMLRSTRKVLSSKTSIYIVDTLENTMESKGIKNALEGHSNSSYWWLIPIWLNWP
;
A
#
# COMPACT_ATOMS: atom_id res chain seq x y z
N MET A 1 1.58 -0.43 -21.48
CA MET A 1 2.89 -1.05 -21.68
C MET A 1 4.03 -0.19 -21.16
N SER A 2 4.87 -0.75 -20.28
CA SER A 2 6.08 -0.07 -19.75
C SER A 2 7.12 0.16 -20.86
N LEU A 3 8.09 1.06 -20.62
CA LEU A 3 9.19 1.32 -21.56
C LEU A 3 10.08 0.09 -21.74
N LYS A 4 10.42 -0.59 -20.63
CA LYS A 4 11.24 -1.80 -20.65
C LYS A 4 10.61 -2.92 -21.48
N SER A 5 9.30 -3.15 -21.29
CA SER A 5 8.56 -4.15 -22.08
C SER A 5 8.47 -3.75 -23.55
N PHE A 6 8.20 -2.48 -23.85
CA PHE A 6 8.16 -1.99 -25.23
C PHE A 6 9.49 -2.25 -25.94
N ASN A 7 10.62 -1.84 -25.34
CA ASN A 7 11.95 -2.02 -25.93
C ASN A 7 12.29 -3.51 -26.16
N HIS A 8 11.84 -4.38 -25.24
CA HIS A 8 12.06 -5.82 -25.37
C HIS A 8 11.26 -6.42 -26.54
N TRP A 9 10.01 -5.99 -26.72
CA TRP A 9 9.12 -6.51 -27.75
C TRP A 9 9.26 -5.83 -29.11
N SER A 10 9.89 -4.66 -29.18
CA SER A 10 10.14 -3.92 -30.43
C SER A 10 11.33 -4.44 -31.22
N VAL A 11 12.05 -5.45 -30.72
CA VAL A 11 13.17 -6.06 -31.45
C VAL A 11 12.65 -6.81 -32.69
N PRO A 12 13.43 -6.92 -33.78
CA PRO A 12 12.95 -7.51 -35.05
C PRO A 12 12.38 -8.93 -34.92
N LEU A 13 12.89 -9.72 -33.98
CA LEU A 13 12.40 -11.08 -33.70
C LEU A 13 11.14 -11.09 -32.81
N GLY A 14 10.97 -10.09 -31.94
CA GLY A 14 9.86 -10.00 -30.98
C GLY A 14 8.63 -9.31 -31.57
N LEU A 15 8.83 -8.36 -32.48
CA LEU A 15 7.78 -7.56 -33.09
C LEU A 15 6.70 -8.39 -33.82
N PRO A 16 7.03 -9.38 -34.67
CA PRO A 16 6.00 -10.20 -35.33
C PRO A 16 5.22 -11.06 -34.32
N LEU A 17 5.88 -11.56 -33.27
CA LEU A 17 5.23 -12.37 -32.24
C LEU A 17 4.26 -11.53 -31.41
N VAL A 18 4.70 -10.38 -30.91
CA VAL A 18 3.83 -9.51 -30.09
C VAL A 18 2.68 -8.93 -30.93
N SER A 19 2.92 -8.59 -32.19
CA SER A 19 1.88 -8.15 -33.12
C SER A 19 0.82 -9.23 -33.32
N LEU A 20 1.23 -10.48 -33.50
CA LEU A 20 0.30 -11.60 -33.63
C LEU A 20 -0.49 -11.83 -32.34
N MET A 21 0.15 -11.75 -31.16
CA MET A 21 -0.56 -11.89 -29.89
C MET A 21 -1.57 -10.77 -29.65
N LEU A 22 -1.18 -9.52 -29.92
CA LEU A 22 -2.04 -8.34 -29.78
C LEU A 22 -3.19 -8.37 -30.79
N SER A 23 -3.01 -8.97 -31.97
CA SER A 23 -4.08 -9.15 -32.96
C SER A 23 -5.24 -10.05 -32.46
N LYS A 24 -5.00 -10.87 -31.43
CA LYS A 24 -6.01 -11.76 -30.84
C LYS A 24 -6.80 -11.11 -29.69
N LEU A 25 -6.40 -9.92 -29.25
CA LEU A 25 -7.13 -9.18 -28.22
C LEU A 25 -8.29 -8.41 -28.84
N SER A 26 -9.45 -8.45 -28.18
CA SER A 26 -10.60 -7.65 -28.58
C SER A 26 -10.60 -6.25 -27.95
N LEU A 27 -9.78 -6.03 -26.92
CA LEU A 27 -9.72 -4.79 -26.14
C LEU A 27 -8.35 -4.62 -25.48
N VAL A 28 -7.80 -3.41 -25.56
CA VAL A 28 -6.59 -2.97 -24.87
C VAL A 28 -6.90 -1.66 -24.13
N VAL A 29 -6.70 -1.66 -22.81
CA VAL A 29 -6.96 -0.49 -21.97
C VAL A 29 -5.65 0.07 -21.39
N PRO A 30 -4.99 1.03 -22.07
CA PRO A 30 -3.79 1.67 -21.56
C PRO A 30 -4.13 2.69 -20.46
N LEU A 31 -3.24 2.78 -19.46
CA LEU A 31 -3.39 3.76 -18.35
C LEU A 31 -2.93 5.18 -18.73
N SER A 32 -2.27 5.36 -19.87
CA SER A 32 -1.83 6.68 -20.33
C SER A 32 -1.62 6.71 -21.84
N THR A 33 -1.63 7.91 -22.41
CA THR A 33 -1.42 8.15 -23.84
C THR A 33 -0.10 7.56 -24.32
N ILE A 34 0.96 7.70 -23.53
CA ILE A 34 2.29 7.13 -23.84
C ILE A 34 2.20 5.60 -23.98
N GLN A 35 1.42 4.94 -23.13
CA GLN A 35 1.23 3.49 -23.22
C GLN A 35 0.42 3.11 -24.45
N ALA A 36 -0.60 3.88 -24.81
CA ALA A 36 -1.39 3.69 -26.02
C ALA A 36 -0.51 3.79 -27.28
N VAL A 37 0.34 4.82 -27.37
CA VAL A 37 1.30 5.01 -28.47
C VAL A 37 2.23 3.80 -28.58
N ARG A 38 2.76 3.29 -27.46
CA ARG A 38 3.59 2.08 -27.47
C ARG A 38 2.85 0.84 -28.00
N PHE A 39 1.57 0.68 -27.68
CA PHE A 39 0.77 -0.41 -28.24
C PHE A 39 0.56 -0.24 -29.76
N GLN A 40 0.29 0.98 -30.23
CA GLN A 40 0.19 1.27 -31.66
C GLN A 40 1.50 0.99 -32.40
N LEU A 41 2.64 1.36 -31.82
CA LEU A 41 3.97 1.06 -32.36
C LEU A 41 4.29 -0.44 -32.40
N LEU A 42 3.61 -1.27 -31.59
CA LEU A 42 3.65 -2.74 -31.70
C LEU A 42 2.54 -3.31 -32.60
N HIS A 43 1.99 -2.48 -33.51
CA HIS A 43 0.95 -2.84 -34.48
C HIS A 43 -0.37 -3.30 -33.86
N THR A 44 -0.69 -2.82 -32.66
CA THR A 44 -2.05 -2.99 -32.10
C THR A 44 -3.03 -2.14 -32.93
N PRO A 45 -4.15 -2.72 -33.41
CA PRO A 45 -5.15 -1.93 -34.12
C PRO A 45 -5.69 -0.80 -33.24
N PRO A 46 -5.80 0.45 -33.74
CA PRO A 46 -6.26 1.58 -32.94
C PRO A 46 -7.71 1.40 -32.47
N GLY A 47 -8.54 0.67 -33.23
CA GLY A 47 -9.95 0.45 -32.93
C GLY A 47 -10.24 -0.42 -31.70
N ILE A 48 -9.23 -1.08 -31.12
CA ILE A 48 -9.38 -1.86 -29.89
C ILE A 48 -8.72 -1.17 -28.68
N ILE A 49 -8.09 -0.01 -28.86
CA ILE A 49 -7.41 0.72 -27.79
C ILE A 49 -8.39 1.75 -27.20
N HIS A 50 -8.82 1.52 -25.97
CA HIS A 50 -9.79 2.38 -25.28
C HIS A 50 -9.28 2.82 -23.91
N PHE A 51 -9.52 4.07 -23.54
CA PHE A 51 -9.19 4.56 -22.20
C PHE A 51 -10.40 4.36 -21.27
N ALA A 52 -10.21 3.60 -20.18
CA ALA A 52 -11.26 3.32 -19.19
C ALA A 52 -10.85 3.71 -17.76
N GLY A 53 -9.79 4.49 -17.61
CA GLY A 53 -9.21 4.82 -16.30
C GLY A 53 -8.36 3.69 -15.72
N ASP A 54 -7.84 3.88 -14.51
CA ASP A 54 -7.02 2.89 -13.83
C ASP A 54 -7.89 2.01 -12.93
N LEU A 55 -7.83 0.70 -13.15
CA LEU A 55 -8.59 -0.28 -12.39
C LEU A 55 -8.28 -0.21 -10.88
N LYS A 56 -7.10 0.30 -10.47
CA LYS A 56 -6.78 0.52 -9.07
C LYS A 56 -7.71 1.51 -8.36
N TYR A 57 -8.32 2.41 -9.13
CA TYR A 57 -9.33 3.37 -8.69
C TYR A 57 -10.76 2.94 -8.99
N ALA A 58 -10.96 1.92 -9.84
CA ALA A 58 -12.26 1.33 -10.13
C ALA A 58 -12.82 0.45 -8.99
N VAL A 59 -12.20 0.54 -7.81
CA VAL A 59 -12.74 0.04 -6.55
C VAL A 59 -13.69 1.12 -6.01
N GLY A 60 -14.85 1.32 -6.66
CA GLY A 60 -15.99 1.92 -5.96
C GLY A 60 -16.41 0.95 -4.86
N ASP A 61 -16.78 1.46 -3.66
CA ASP A 61 -17.14 0.70 -2.44
C ASP A 61 -17.39 -0.76 -2.76
N VAL A 62 -16.30 -1.55 -2.84
CA VAL A 62 -16.44 -2.99 -3.01
C VAL A 62 -17.06 -3.35 -1.70
N ASP A 63 -18.36 -3.71 -1.74
CA ASP A 63 -19.17 -4.11 -0.60
C ASP A 63 -18.27 -4.86 0.35
N ALA A 64 -17.67 -4.12 1.28
CA ALA A 64 -16.71 -4.68 2.21
C ALA A 64 -17.63 -5.57 3.01
N GLY A 65 -17.55 -6.89 2.77
CA GLY A 65 -18.57 -7.80 3.29
C GLY A 65 -18.74 -7.50 4.77
N LYS A 66 -19.95 -7.56 5.33
CA LYS A 66 -20.26 -7.05 6.69
C LYS A 66 -19.17 -7.33 7.75
N ASN A 67 -18.47 -8.46 7.63
CA ASN A 67 -17.33 -8.86 8.44
C ASN A 67 -16.10 -7.92 8.35
N GLU A 68 -15.76 -7.41 7.17
CA GLU A 68 -14.66 -6.46 6.94
C GLU A 68 -14.97 -5.08 7.50
N VAL A 69 -16.20 -4.57 7.31
CA VAL A 69 -16.66 -3.32 7.93
C VAL A 69 -16.64 -3.43 9.46
N ASN A 70 -17.09 -4.57 10.01
CA ASN A 70 -17.03 -4.80 11.45
C ASN A 70 -15.58 -4.89 11.95
N ALA A 71 -14.69 -5.58 11.23
CA ALA A 71 -13.28 -5.65 11.59
C ALA A 71 -12.58 -4.28 11.57
N ILE A 72 -12.94 -3.41 10.62
CA ILE A 72 -12.47 -2.01 10.55
C ILE A 72 -12.97 -1.22 11.76
N LYS A 73 -14.25 -1.33 12.10
CA LYS A 73 -14.83 -0.66 13.28
C LYS A 73 -14.23 -1.17 14.59
N ASP A 74 -14.00 -2.47 14.71
CA ASP A 74 -13.36 -3.08 15.89
C ASP A 74 -11.92 -2.58 16.05
N LEU A 75 -11.19 -2.41 14.95
CA LEU A 75 -9.85 -1.81 14.96
C LEU A 75 -9.89 -0.32 15.36
N GLN A 76 -10.85 0.45 14.84
CA GLN A 76 -11.06 1.85 15.23
C GLN A 76 -11.33 1.97 16.74
N GLN A 77 -12.19 1.11 17.27
CA GLN A 77 -12.47 1.09 18.71
C GLN A 77 -11.23 0.75 19.54
N GLN A 78 -10.40 -0.17 19.06
CA GLN A 78 -9.14 -0.55 19.71
C GLN A 78 -8.10 0.57 19.72
N PHE A 79 -8.09 1.44 18.71
CA PHE A 79 -7.24 2.64 18.73
C PHE A 79 -7.72 3.63 19.82
N GLY A 80 -9.02 3.68 20.13
CA GLY A 80 -9.57 4.64 21.09
C GLY A 80 -9.31 6.08 20.65
N ASN A 81 -9.32 7.07 21.55
CA ASN A 81 -9.16 8.49 21.16
C ASN A 81 -7.71 8.95 20.93
N ARG A 82 -6.74 8.02 20.94
CA ARG A 82 -5.33 8.37 20.85
C ARG A 82 -4.97 8.83 19.43
N PRO A 83 -3.98 9.73 19.27
CA PRO A 83 -3.49 10.06 17.94
C PRO A 83 -2.82 8.83 17.32
N VAL A 84 -3.02 8.65 16.01
CA VAL A 84 -2.47 7.53 15.24
C VAL A 84 -1.80 8.09 13.99
N TRP A 85 -0.64 7.56 13.63
CA TRP A 85 0.02 7.85 12.37
C TRP A 85 0.55 6.55 11.76
N MET A 86 0.75 6.55 10.44
CA MET A 86 1.01 5.33 9.68
C MET A 86 2.19 5.53 8.73
N ALA A 87 3.12 4.58 8.75
CA ALA A 87 4.13 4.42 7.72
C ALA A 87 3.81 3.16 6.92
N ALA A 88 3.44 3.36 5.65
CA ALA A 88 2.95 2.29 4.78
C ALA A 88 3.96 1.92 3.70
N SER A 89 3.98 0.65 3.32
CA SER A 89 4.85 0.07 2.29
C SER A 89 6.34 0.32 2.55
N ILE A 90 6.77 0.23 3.82
CA ILE A 90 8.13 0.54 4.23
C ILE A 90 9.13 -0.49 3.66
N HIS A 91 10.24 0.00 3.12
CA HIS A 91 11.34 -0.82 2.65
C HIS A 91 12.34 -1.10 3.77
N ARG A 92 13.12 -2.16 3.61
CA ARG A 92 14.20 -2.51 4.53
C ARG A 92 15.20 -1.35 4.64
N GLY A 93 15.48 -0.92 5.86
CA GLY A 93 16.35 0.20 6.20
C GLY A 93 15.58 1.49 6.51
N GLU A 94 14.31 1.61 6.11
CA GLU A 94 13.49 2.80 6.41
C GLU A 94 12.90 2.75 7.83
N GLU A 95 12.84 1.57 8.45
CA GLU A 95 12.29 1.43 9.80
C GLU A 95 13.01 2.28 10.84
N GLU A 96 14.33 2.49 10.69
CA GLU A 96 15.13 3.20 11.68
C GLU A 96 14.75 4.70 11.74
N VAL A 97 14.64 5.35 10.59
CA VAL A 97 14.24 6.77 10.53
C VAL A 97 12.80 6.97 10.99
N ILE A 98 11.89 6.03 10.67
CA ILE A 98 10.50 6.09 11.11
C ILE A 98 10.41 5.94 12.64
N LEU A 99 11.19 5.03 13.23
CA LEU A 99 11.24 4.86 14.69
C LEU A 99 11.84 6.08 15.39
N GLN A 100 12.89 6.69 14.83
CA GLN A 100 13.45 7.94 15.37
C GLN A 100 12.42 9.08 15.34
N ALA A 101 11.71 9.24 14.22
CA ALA A 101 10.61 10.20 14.13
C ALA A 101 9.50 9.89 15.16
N HIS A 102 9.19 8.61 15.38
CA HIS A 102 8.23 8.20 16.39
C HIS A 102 8.65 8.60 17.80
N ASP A 103 9.92 8.39 18.14
CA ASP A 103 10.49 8.70 19.46
C ASP A 103 10.40 10.21 19.74
N GLU A 104 10.62 11.07 18.74
CA GLU A 104 10.42 12.52 18.88
C GLU A 104 8.93 12.88 19.03
N LEU A 105 8.05 12.26 18.24
CA LEU A 105 6.62 12.55 18.28
C LEU A 105 5.97 12.12 19.61
N ILE A 106 6.43 11.03 20.24
CA ILE A 106 5.91 10.58 21.53
C ILE A 106 6.19 11.59 22.65
N LYS A 107 7.25 12.40 22.56
CA LYS A 107 7.54 13.46 23.55
C LYS A 107 6.43 14.51 23.59
N VAL A 108 5.78 14.76 22.45
CA VAL A 108 4.67 15.71 22.32
C VAL A 108 3.32 15.00 22.50
N TYR A 109 3.19 13.78 21.99
CA TYR A 109 1.98 12.97 22.04
C TYR A 109 2.26 11.62 22.73
N PRO A 110 2.23 11.56 24.08
CA PRO A 110 2.62 10.36 24.83
C PRO A 110 1.80 9.10 24.52
N THR A 111 0.58 9.28 24.02
CA THR A 111 -0.32 8.19 23.64
C THR A 111 -0.29 7.90 22.13
N LEU A 112 0.65 8.44 21.35
CA LEU A 112 0.70 8.24 19.89
C LEU A 112 0.85 6.75 19.53
N LEU A 113 0.06 6.26 18.57
CA LEU A 113 0.20 4.93 17.97
C LEU A 113 0.88 5.05 16.61
N LEU A 114 1.98 4.35 16.40
CA LEU A 114 2.54 4.14 15.06
C LEU A 114 1.99 2.84 14.46
N ILE A 115 1.40 2.92 13.28
CA ILE A 115 1.11 1.75 12.44
C ILE A 115 2.23 1.59 11.41
N LEU A 116 2.95 0.47 11.47
CA LEU A 116 3.99 0.09 10.52
C LEU A 116 3.46 -0.99 9.57
N VAL A 117 3.52 -0.72 8.26
CA VAL A 117 3.17 -1.69 7.23
C VAL A 117 4.39 -1.95 6.35
N PRO A 118 5.15 -3.03 6.62
CA PRO A 118 6.27 -3.45 5.77
C PRO A 118 5.84 -3.81 4.36
N ARG A 119 6.66 -3.44 3.37
CA ARG A 119 6.45 -3.83 1.97
C ARG A 119 6.43 -5.34 1.80
N HIS A 120 7.23 -6.06 2.60
CA HIS A 120 7.22 -7.51 2.65
C HIS A 120 6.94 -7.99 4.08
N PRO A 121 5.89 -8.82 4.30
CA PRO A 121 5.54 -9.31 5.63
C PRO A 121 6.70 -10.03 6.37
N GLN A 122 7.60 -10.67 5.62
CA GLN A 122 8.79 -11.33 6.16
C GLN A 122 9.73 -10.37 6.93
N ASP A 123 9.75 -9.09 6.57
CA ASP A 123 10.60 -8.08 7.22
C ASP A 123 10.10 -7.73 8.64
N SER A 124 8.82 -8.01 8.94
CA SER A 124 8.22 -7.82 10.26
C SER A 124 8.95 -8.56 11.37
N LYS A 125 9.59 -9.71 11.06
CA LYS A 125 10.38 -10.48 12.03
C LYS A 125 11.61 -9.70 12.49
N ASN A 126 12.32 -9.07 11.55
CA ASN A 126 13.52 -8.28 11.85
C ASN A 126 13.15 -7.02 12.63
N ILE A 127 12.08 -6.34 12.21
CA ILE A 127 11.54 -5.15 12.91
C ILE A 127 11.14 -5.53 14.34
N SER A 128 10.41 -6.64 14.52
CA SER A 128 10.00 -7.12 15.85
C SER A 128 11.20 -7.42 16.76
N LEU A 129 12.28 -8.01 16.23
CA LEU A 129 13.50 -8.25 17.00
C LEU A 129 14.19 -6.95 17.41
N ALA A 130 14.24 -5.96 16.51
CA ALA A 130 14.79 -4.65 16.83
C ALA A 130 13.97 -3.93 17.92
N LEU A 131 12.64 -3.97 17.83
CA LEU A 131 11.75 -3.38 18.85
C LEU A 131 11.86 -4.07 20.21
N LYS A 132 11.99 -5.41 20.25
CA LYS A 132 12.25 -6.15 21.50
C LYS A 132 13.54 -5.68 22.17
N LYS A 133 14.63 -5.50 21.40
CA LYS A 133 15.91 -5.00 21.93
C LYS A 133 15.77 -3.59 22.52
N ARG A 134 14.96 -2.74 21.88
CA ARG A 134 14.65 -1.37 22.34
C ARG A 134 13.63 -1.31 23.49
N LYS A 135 13.09 -2.46 23.95
CA LYS A 135 12.05 -2.55 24.98
C LYS A 135 10.79 -1.72 24.64
N VAL A 136 10.48 -1.58 23.36
CA VAL A 136 9.28 -0.87 22.89
C VAL A 136 8.09 -1.83 22.94
N ASN A 137 6.95 -1.36 23.43
CA ASN A 137 5.70 -2.13 23.40
C ASN A 137 5.12 -2.14 21.98
N PHE A 138 5.15 -3.29 21.33
CA PHE A 138 4.55 -3.47 20.01
C PHE A 138 3.59 -4.65 19.95
N MET A 139 2.73 -4.67 18.94
CA MET A 139 1.83 -5.77 18.64
C MET A 139 1.86 -6.09 17.15
N LEU A 140 1.77 -7.36 16.81
CA LEU A 140 1.65 -7.84 15.43
C LEU A 140 0.18 -8.08 15.10
N ARG A 141 -0.26 -7.69 13.90
CA ARG A 141 -1.61 -7.91 13.40
C ARG A 141 -2.00 -9.39 13.45
N SER A 142 -1.08 -10.27 13.04
CA SER A 142 -1.26 -11.73 13.00
C SER A 142 -1.65 -12.34 14.34
N THR A 143 -1.26 -11.71 15.46
CA THR A 143 -1.58 -12.22 16.80
C THR A 143 -3.06 -12.10 17.17
N ARG A 144 -3.83 -11.25 16.45
CA ARG A 144 -5.25 -10.97 16.70
C ARG A 144 -5.57 -10.62 18.16
N LYS A 145 -4.59 -10.13 18.92
CA LYS A 145 -4.78 -9.66 20.29
C LYS A 145 -5.34 -8.24 20.28
N VAL A 146 -6.18 -7.95 21.26
CA VAL A 146 -6.71 -6.61 21.50
C VAL A 146 -5.56 -5.65 21.81
N LEU A 147 -5.53 -4.51 21.12
CA LEU A 147 -4.52 -3.49 21.39
C LEU A 147 -4.74 -2.89 22.79
N SER A 148 -3.67 -2.85 23.57
CA SER A 148 -3.67 -2.16 24.85
C SER A 148 -3.36 -0.68 24.65
N SER A 149 -3.81 0.17 25.57
CA SER A 149 -3.42 1.59 25.60
C SER A 149 -1.90 1.80 25.77
N LYS A 150 -1.16 0.78 26.18
CA LYS A 150 0.31 0.80 26.35
C LYS A 150 1.08 0.41 25.10
N THR A 151 0.41 -0.03 24.04
CA THR A 151 1.04 -0.44 22.78
C THR A 151 1.43 0.80 21.99
N SER A 152 2.72 1.07 21.80
CA SER A 152 3.20 2.23 21.02
C SER A 152 3.23 1.95 19.52
N ILE A 153 3.49 0.70 19.12
CA ILE A 153 3.67 0.32 17.72
C ILE A 153 2.78 -0.86 17.34
N TYR A 154 2.10 -0.75 16.21
CA TYR A 154 1.32 -1.82 15.60
C TYR A 154 1.91 -2.20 14.24
N ILE A 155 2.36 -3.44 14.10
CA ILE A 155 2.96 -3.94 12.86
C ILE A 155 1.94 -4.78 12.10
N VAL A 156 1.71 -4.45 10.84
CA VAL A 156 0.87 -5.20 9.92
C VAL A 156 1.74 -6.24 9.20
N ASP A 157 1.80 -7.44 9.76
CA ASP A 157 2.66 -8.55 9.30
C ASP A 157 1.89 -9.60 8.47
N THR A 158 0.68 -9.28 8.03
CA THR A 158 -0.11 -10.08 7.10
C THR A 158 0.17 -9.65 5.67
N LEU A 159 -0.08 -10.54 4.69
CA LEU A 159 0.10 -10.22 3.27
C LEU A 159 -0.64 -8.92 2.94
N GLU A 160 0.03 -8.00 2.24
CA GLU A 160 -0.57 -6.79 1.71
C GLU A 160 -1.57 -7.18 0.61
N ASN A 161 -2.76 -7.63 1.00
CA ASN A 161 -3.89 -7.54 0.12
C ASN A 161 -4.29 -6.06 0.11
N THR A 162 -4.48 -5.49 -1.08
CA THR A 162 -4.85 -4.07 -1.26
C THR A 162 -6.07 -3.67 -0.43
N MET A 163 -6.92 -4.65 -0.08
CA MET A 163 -8.08 -4.48 0.78
C MET A 163 -7.72 -4.31 2.27
N GLU A 164 -6.71 -5.00 2.79
CA GLU A 164 -6.32 -4.91 4.21
C GLU A 164 -5.64 -3.57 4.53
N SER A 165 -4.72 -3.12 3.68
CA SER A 165 -4.10 -1.81 3.83
C SER A 165 -5.10 -0.67 3.63
N LYS A 166 -6.05 -0.83 2.70
CA LYS A 166 -7.21 0.06 2.57
C LYS A 166 -8.10 0.03 3.80
N GLY A 167 -8.39 -1.13 4.39
CA GLY A 167 -9.22 -1.23 5.58
C GLY A 167 -8.62 -0.50 6.78
N ILE A 168 -7.31 -0.61 6.98
CA ILE A 168 -6.59 0.14 8.02
C ILE A 168 -6.58 1.64 7.69
N LYS A 169 -6.35 2.01 6.42
CA LYS A 169 -6.42 3.40 5.98
C LYS A 169 -7.83 3.99 6.17
N ASN A 170 -8.88 3.24 5.88
CA ASN A 170 -10.27 3.66 6.09
C ASN A 170 -10.60 3.74 7.58
N ALA A 171 -10.09 2.80 8.39
CA ALA A 171 -10.18 2.86 9.85
C ALA A 171 -9.57 4.17 10.38
N LEU A 172 -8.43 4.55 9.81
CA LEU A 172 -7.75 5.80 10.09
C LEU A 172 -8.61 7.01 9.66
N GLU A 173 -9.04 7.09 8.40
CA GLU A 173 -9.82 8.23 7.86
C GLU A 173 -11.13 8.50 8.63
N GLY A 174 -11.81 7.45 9.11
CA GLY A 174 -13.05 7.57 9.89
C GLY A 174 -12.88 7.96 11.37
N HIS A 175 -11.65 8.16 11.84
CA HIS A 175 -11.34 8.45 13.23
C HIS A 175 -11.41 9.98 13.51
N SER A 176 -12.30 10.42 14.40
CA SER A 176 -12.69 11.84 14.52
C SER A 176 -11.60 12.82 15.01
N ASN A 177 -10.41 12.34 15.41
CA ASN A 177 -9.26 13.19 15.74
C ASN A 177 -8.34 13.44 14.52
N SER A 178 -8.93 13.32 13.32
CA SER A 178 -8.39 13.34 11.94
C SER A 178 -7.66 14.63 11.50
N SER A 179 -7.21 15.49 12.43
CA SER A 179 -6.57 16.77 12.09
C SER A 179 -5.05 16.69 11.87
N TYR A 180 -4.41 15.55 12.17
CA TYR A 180 -2.96 15.40 12.10
C TYR A 180 -2.56 14.14 11.32
N TRP A 181 -2.95 14.07 10.05
CA TRP A 181 -2.43 13.06 9.13
C TRP A 181 -1.02 13.45 8.67
N TRP A 182 0.00 12.88 9.30
CA TRP A 182 1.26 12.63 8.60
C TRP A 182 1.21 11.21 8.06
N LEU A 183 0.32 10.97 7.07
CA LEU A 183 0.68 9.96 6.09
C LEU A 183 1.97 10.48 5.48
N ILE A 184 3.08 9.81 5.74
CA ILE A 184 4.27 9.96 4.89
C ILE A 184 4.06 8.91 3.81
N PRO A 185 3.37 9.23 2.68
CA PRO A 185 3.57 8.44 1.50
C PRO A 185 5.06 8.59 1.18
N ILE A 186 5.85 7.52 1.34
CA ILE A 186 7.25 7.48 0.87
C ILE A 186 7.28 7.42 -0.69
N TRP A 187 6.22 7.89 -1.35
CA TRP A 187 6.18 8.21 -2.78
C TRP A 187 6.75 9.60 -3.06
N LEU A 188 7.90 9.92 -2.48
CA LEU A 188 8.65 11.13 -2.83
C LEU A 188 10.07 10.74 -3.19
N ASN A 189 10.21 10.49 -4.49
CA ASN A 189 11.42 10.58 -5.30
C ASN A 189 12.70 9.93 -4.75
N TRP A 190 13.21 8.92 -5.45
CA TRP A 190 14.57 8.95 -6.03
C TRP A 190 14.70 7.81 -7.07
N PRO A 191 15.66 7.91 -8.00
CA PRO A 191 15.55 8.12 -9.45
C PRO A 191 15.25 6.87 -10.30
#